data_AF-A0A2E8L6Y2-F1
#
_entry.id   AF-A0A2E8L6Y2-F1
#
_cell.length_a   1.000
_cell.length_b   1.000
_cell.length_c   1.000
_cell.angle_alpha   90.00
_cell.angle_beta   90.00
_cell.angle_gamma   90.00
#
_symmetry.space_group_name_H-M   'P 1'
#
loop_
_entity.id
_entity.type
_entity.pdbx_description
1 polymer ?
#
loop_
_entity_poly.entity_id
_entity_poly.type
_entity_poly.pdbx_seq_one_letter_code
_entity_poly.pdbx_strand_id
1 'polypeptide(L)' 'MLMATKRKKSKSPTPTNPALYARVKAAAKRKFSTYPSAYANSWLVREYKKRGGKYRGKKPT' A
#
# COMPACT_ATOMS: atom_id res chain seq x y z
N MET A 1 2.71 0.16 -35.90
CA MET A 1 2.44 -0.81 -34.82
C MET A 1 3.73 -0.97 -34.02
N LEU A 2 3.92 -0.23 -32.92
CA LEU A 2 5.15 -0.33 -32.11
C LEU A 2 4.82 -0.70 -30.67
N MET A 3 5.59 -1.67 -30.17
CA MET A 3 5.36 -2.49 -29.00
C MET A 3 5.34 -1.71 -27.69
N ALA A 4 4.37 -2.04 -26.83
CA ALA A 4 4.33 -1.57 -25.45
C ALA A 4 5.52 -2.16 -24.67
N THR A 5 6.49 -1.31 -24.34
CA THR A 5 7.61 -1.69 -23.49
C THR A 5 7.07 -2.06 -22.11
N LYS A 6 7.24 -3.33 -21.72
CA LYS A 6 6.84 -3.87 -20.42
C LYS A 6 7.65 -3.15 -19.34
N ARG A 7 7.11 -2.06 -18.79
CA ARG A 7 7.76 -1.26 -17.74
C ARG A 7 8.15 -2.18 -16.59
N LYS A 8 9.44 -2.23 -16.29
CA LYS A 8 10.05 -2.98 -15.19
C LYS A 8 9.28 -2.60 -13.92
N LYS A 9 8.50 -3.54 -13.36
CA LYS A 9 7.71 -3.28 -12.14
C LYS A 9 8.70 -3.04 -11.01
N SER A 10 8.92 -1.77 -10.67
CA SER A 10 9.71 -1.38 -9.51
C SER A 10 9.19 -2.17 -8.32
N LYS A 11 10.10 -2.84 -7.59
CA LYS A 11 9.76 -3.72 -6.46
C LYS A 11 8.83 -2.94 -5.55
N SER A 12 7.55 -3.29 -5.56
CA SER A 12 6.56 -2.59 -4.73
C SER A 12 6.99 -2.78 -3.28
N PRO A 13 7.01 -1.71 -2.47
CA PRO A 13 7.51 -1.82 -1.10
C PRO A 13 6.70 -2.87 -0.34
N THR A 14 7.36 -3.92 0.13
CA THR A 14 6.70 -4.99 0.88
C THR A 14 6.42 -4.48 2.29
N PRO A 15 5.17 -4.54 2.78
CA PRO A 15 4.89 -4.22 4.18
C PRO A 15 5.68 -5.18 5.08
N THR A 16 6.45 -4.64 6.01
CA THR A 16 7.24 -5.43 6.98
C THR A 16 6.39 -6.28 7.89
N ASN A 17 5.14 -5.87 8.14
CA ASN A 17 4.23 -6.58 9.01
C ASN A 17 2.88 -6.80 8.30
N PRO A 18 2.66 -7.96 7.67
CA PRO A 18 1.42 -8.25 6.96
C PRO A 18 0.21 -8.33 7.89
N ALA A 19 0.39 -8.75 9.15
CA ALA A 19 -0.69 -8.82 10.14
C ALA A 19 -1.22 -7.42 10.52
N LEU A 20 -0.32 -6.45 10.73
CA LEU A 20 -0.70 -5.05 10.95
C LEU A 20 -1.39 -4.47 9.72
N TYR A 21 -0.89 -4.76 8.52
CA TYR A 21 -1.51 -4.29 7.27
C TYR A 21 -2.93 -4.84 7.11
N ALA A 22 -3.16 -6.12 7.39
CA ALA A 22 -4.49 -6.73 7.34
C ALA A 22 -5.47 -6.08 8.34
N ARG A 23 -5.02 -5.85 9.58
CA ARG A 23 -5.82 -5.16 10.62
C ARG A 23 -6.19 -3.73 10.20
N VAL A 24 -5.23 -2.98 9.66
CA VAL A 24 -5.48 -1.60 9.17
C VAL A 24 -6.41 -1.63 7.95
N LYS A 25 -6.26 -2.60 7.05
CA LYS A 25 -7.16 -2.77 5.90
C LYS A 25 -8.59 -3.06 6.33
N ALA A 26 -8.79 -3.94 7.32
CA ALA A 26 -10.11 -4.19 7.91
C ALA A 26 -10.69 -2.91 8.56
N ALA A 27 -9.87 -2.17 9.32
CA ALA A 27 -10.29 -0.90 9.90
C ALA A 27 -10.65 0.14 8.82
N ALA A 28 -9.91 0.18 7.72
CA ALA A 28 -10.19 1.06 6.58
C ALA A 28 -11.53 0.68 5.93
N LYS A 29 -11.80 -0.60 5.69
CA LYS A 29 -13.08 -1.07 5.13
C LYS A 29 -14.28 -0.77 6.03
N ARG A 30 -14.08 -0.73 7.35
CA ARG A 30 -15.13 -0.34 8.31
C ARG A 30 -15.35 1.17 8.37
N LYS A 31 -14.29 1.97 8.14
CA LYS A 31 -14.31 3.43 8.23
C LYS A 31 -14.73 4.11 6.93
N PHE A 32 -14.35 3.53 5.80
CA PHE A 32 -14.65 4.04 4.47
C PHE A 32 -15.67 3.13 3.80
N SER A 33 -16.84 3.67 3.51
CA SER A 33 -17.91 2.99 2.76
C SER A 33 -17.50 2.66 1.32
N THR A 34 -16.68 3.52 0.70
CA THR A 34 -16.17 3.30 -0.67
C THR A 34 -14.70 2.93 -0.67
N TYR A 35 -14.42 1.69 -1.08
CA TYR A 35 -13.07 1.16 -1.28
C TYR A 35 -12.96 0.49 -2.65
N PRO A 36 -11.96 0.84 -3.48
CA PRO A 36 -10.81 1.71 -3.22
C PRO A 36 -11.11 3.20 -3.45
N SER A 37 -10.73 4.05 -2.49
CA SER A 37 -10.71 5.52 -2.65
C SER A 37 -9.33 6.07 -2.31
N ALA A 38 -8.96 7.21 -2.91
CA ALA A 38 -7.67 7.85 -2.69
C ALA A 38 -7.43 8.20 -1.21
N TYR A 39 -8.48 8.63 -0.52
CA TYR A 39 -8.46 8.91 0.93
C TYR A 39 -8.31 7.64 1.76
N ALA A 40 -9.01 6.55 1.43
CA ALA A 40 -8.88 5.29 2.14
C ALA A 40 -7.47 4.69 2.01
N ASN A 41 -6.85 4.78 0.82
CA ASN A 41 -5.49 4.28 0.61
C ASN A 41 -4.45 5.12 1.37
N SER A 42 -4.62 6.44 1.39
CA SER A 42 -3.76 7.35 2.16
C SER A 42 -3.88 7.12 3.67
N TRP A 43 -5.11 6.92 4.17
CA TRP A 43 -5.35 6.62 5.59
C TRP A 43 -4.72 5.30 6.00
N LEU A 44 -4.84 4.25 5.17
CA LEU A 44 -4.21 2.96 5.43
C LEU A 44 -2.71 3.12 5.61
N VAL A 45 -2.03 3.81 4.70
CA VAL A 45 -0.57 4.02 4.76
C VAL A 45 -0.18 4.83 6.01
N ARG A 46 -0.95 5.87 6.35
CA ARG A 46 -0.70 6.70 7.56
C ARG A 46 -0.87 5.90 8.84
N GLU A 47 -1.96 5.16 8.96
CA GLU A 47 -2.27 4.34 10.14
C GLU A 47 -1.29 3.18 10.29
N TYR A 48 -0.94 2.53 9.18
CA TYR A 48 0.07 1.47 9.15
C TYR A 48 1.43 2.01 9.65
N LYS A 49 1.87 3.19 9.17
CA LYS A 49 3.08 3.84 9.67
C LYS A 49 2.99 4.26 11.14
N LYS A 50 1.83 4.80 11.57
CA LYS A 50 1.58 5.20 12.97
C LYS A 50 1.71 4.02 13.93
N ARG A 51 1.27 2.83 13.52
CA ARG A 51 1.39 1.57 14.29
C ARG A 51 2.78 0.92 14.19
N GLY A 52 3.79 1.63 13.66
CA GLY A 52 5.15 1.13 13.50
C GLY A 52 5.38 0.27 12.25
N GLY A 53 4.37 0.15 11.37
CA GLY A 53 4.48 -0.54 10.10
C GLY A 53 5.41 0.21 9.15
N LYS A 54 6.46 -0.47 8.68
CA LYS A 54 7.37 0.05 7.66
C LYS A 54 7.11 -0.64 6.34
N TYR A 55 7.49 0.02 5.27
CA TYR A 55 7.54 -0.58 3.95
C TYR A 55 9.01 -0.81 3.59
N ARG A 56 9.40 -2.04 3.35
CA ARG A 56 10.73 -2.38 2.85
C ARG A 56 10.65 -2.46 1.33
N GLY A 57 11.23 -1.47 0.67
CA GLY A 57 11.44 -1.48 -0.78
C GLY A 57 12.76 -0.79 -1.08
N LYS A 58 13.62 -1.40 -1.91
CA LYS A 58 14.73 -0.67 -2.53
C LYS A 58 14.10 0.47 -3.34
N LYS A 59 14.51 1.71 -3.08
CA LYS A 59 14.25 2.81 -4.03
C LYS A 59 14.79 2.33 -5.38
N PRO A 60 14.01 2.42 -6.47
CA PRO A 60 14.59 2.25 -7.79
C PRO A 60 15.61 3.39 -7.94
N THR A 61 16.89 3.04 -7.95
CA THR A 61 17.96 3.96 -8.36
C THR A 61 17.84 4.24 -9.85
#